data_AF-A0AAW9WAF7-F1
#
_entry.id   AF-A0AAW9WAF7-F1
#
_cell.length_a   1.000
_cell.length_b   1.000
_cell.length_c   1.000
_cell.angle_alpha   90.00
_cell.angle_beta   90.00
_cell.angle_gamma   90.00
#
_symmetry.space_group_name_H-M   'P 1'
#
loop_
_entity.id
_entity.type
_entity.pdbx_description
1 polymer ?
#
loop_
_entity_poly.entity_id
_entity_poly.type
_entity_poly.pdbx_seq_one_letter_code
_entity_poly.pdbx_strand_id
1 'polypeptide(L)'
;INKEIEGLYLELAALESGIIKKQELSNTRVQTSRVNTTENNPISVLKLKEDTLQRIERLNEERMEISRLIDKLANPLERSVLRLFYLNVLDAWQVAEAIDKSKTAVYIIRQKAIEHLANVG
;
A
#
# COMPACT_ATOMS: atom_id res chain seq x y z
N ILE A 1 0.06 0.05 4.04
CA ILE A 1 -0.47 0.98 3.03
C ILE A 1 0.38 0.96 1.75
N ASN A 2 1.52 1.66 1.60
CA ASN A 2 2.23 1.68 0.29
C ASN A 2 2.60 0.30 -0.28
N LYS A 3 3.29 -0.55 0.49
CA LYS A 3 3.67 -1.90 0.03
C LYS A 3 2.45 -2.75 -0.35
N GLU A 4 1.32 -2.53 0.30
CA GLU A 4 0.08 -3.22 0.00
C GLU A 4 -0.55 -2.70 -1.30
N ILE A 5 -0.58 -1.39 -1.51
CA ILE A 5 -1.01 -0.77 -2.77
C ILE A 5 -0.15 -1.28 -3.93
N GLU A 6 1.18 -1.28 -3.79
CA GLU A 6 2.11 -1.83 -4.78
C GLU A 6 1.83 -3.30 -5.08
N GLY A 7 1.62 -4.12 -4.04
CA GLY A 7 1.26 -5.53 -4.19
C GLY A 7 -0.05 -5.73 -4.95
N LEU A 8 -1.07 -4.91 -4.68
CA LEU A 8 -2.36 -4.97 -5.37
C LEU A 8 -2.23 -4.58 -6.86
N TYR A 9 -1.36 -3.61 -7.19
CA TYR A 9 -1.05 -3.30 -8.59
C TYR A 9 -0.32 -4.45 -9.30
N LEU A 10 0.60 -5.14 -8.62
CA LEU A 10 1.26 -6.33 -9.17
C LEU A 10 0.26 -7.47 -9.39
N GLU A 11 -0.68 -7.67 -8.47
CA GLU A 11 -1.77 -8.63 -8.61
C GLU A 11 -2.66 -8.28 -9.81
N LEU A 12 -3.05 -7.02 -9.96
CA LEU A 12 -3.83 -6.55 -11.11
C LEU A 12 -3.11 -6.82 -12.44
N ALA A 13 -1.82 -6.53 -12.53
CA ALA A 13 -0.99 -6.82 -13.70
C ALA A 13 -0.89 -8.34 -14.00
N ALA A 14 -0.81 -9.17 -12.95
CA ALA A 14 -0.80 -10.63 -13.09
C ALA A 14 -2.16 -11.19 -13.57
N LEU A 15 -3.28 -10.56 -13.18
CA LEU A 15 -4.62 -10.87 -13.67
C LEU A 15 -4.82 -10.41 -15.13
N GLU A 16 -4.26 -9.27 -15.52
CA GLU A 16 -4.29 -8.76 -16.90
C GLU A 16 -3.48 -9.60 -17.87
N SER A 17 -2.29 -10.05 -17.46
CA SER A 17 -1.43 -10.93 -18.24
C SER A 17 -1.92 -12.39 -18.31
N GLY A 18 -2.95 -12.75 -17.52
CA GLY A 18 -3.47 -14.11 -17.44
C GLY A 18 -2.52 -15.10 -16.77
N ILE A 19 -1.46 -14.63 -16.10
CA ILE A 19 -0.44 -15.45 -15.44
C ILE A 19 -1.06 -16.23 -14.27
N ILE A 20 -1.89 -15.59 -13.45
CA ILE A 20 -2.60 -16.24 -12.34
C ILE A 20 -3.49 -17.38 -12.87
N LYS A 21 -4.17 -17.15 -14.01
CA LYS A 21 -4.98 -18.18 -14.70
C LYS A 21 -4.16 -19.39 -15.16
N LYS A 22 -2.94 -19.17 -15.68
CA LYS A 22 -2.05 -20.27 -16.09
C LYS A 22 -1.63 -21.12 -14.90
N GLN A 23 -1.37 -20.50 -13.75
CA GLN A 23 -0.91 -21.19 -12.53
C GLN A 23 -2.01 -22.07 -11.91
N GLU A 24 -3.26 -21.59 -11.84
CA GLU A 24 -4.40 -22.40 -11.38
C GLU A 24 -4.66 -23.61 -12.30
N LEU A 25 -4.64 -23.40 -13.63
CA LEU A 25 -4.86 -24.48 -14.60
C LEU A 25 -3.75 -25.55 -14.58
N SER A 26 -2.50 -25.16 -14.29
CA SER A 26 -1.39 -26.13 -14.14
C SER A 26 -1.49 -27.00 -12.88
N ASN A 27 -2.13 -26.48 -11.81
CA ASN A 27 -2.32 -27.22 -10.56
C ASN A 27 -3.55 -28.15 -10.60
N THR A 28 -4.48 -27.94 -11.54
CA THR A 28 -5.70 -28.75 -11.71
C THR A 28 -5.55 -29.79 -12.83
N ARG A 29 -4.50 -30.61 -12.80
CA ARG A 29 -4.32 -31.72 -13.77
C ARG A 29 -4.72 -33.11 -13.21
N VAL A 30 -5.76 -33.18 -12.38
CA VAL A 30 -6.34 -34.47 -11.98
C VAL A 30 -7.87 -34.39 -11.96
N GLN A 31 -8.47 -35.06 -12.96
CA GLN A 31 -9.80 -35.70 -12.99
C GLN A 31 -11.05 -34.92 -12.52
N THR A 32 -11.91 -34.49 -13.46
CA THR A 32 -13.21 -35.12 -13.80
C THR A 32 -14.28 -34.16 -14.35
N SER A 33 -15.09 -34.71 -15.27
CA SER A 33 -16.42 -34.31 -15.77
C SER A 33 -16.65 -32.93 -16.40
N ARG A 34 -17.13 -32.99 -17.65
CA ARG A 34 -17.77 -31.93 -18.43
C ARG A 34 -18.97 -31.31 -17.67
N VAL A 35 -18.76 -30.20 -16.99
CA VAL A 35 -19.82 -29.23 -16.63
C VAL A 35 -19.23 -27.82 -16.76
N ASN A 36 -19.68 -27.07 -17.77
CA ASN A 36 -19.64 -25.61 -17.96
C ASN A 36 -18.75 -24.74 -17.03
N THR A 37 -17.44 -24.97 -16.95
CA THR A 37 -16.50 -24.12 -16.19
C THR A 37 -15.83 -23.04 -17.06
N THR A 38 -16.01 -23.07 -18.38
CA THR A 38 -15.38 -22.13 -19.30
C THR A 38 -16.05 -20.74 -19.31
N GLU A 39 -17.35 -20.65 -18.99
CA GLU A 39 -18.11 -19.38 -18.97
C GLU A 39 -18.10 -18.65 -17.62
N ASN A 40 -17.84 -19.34 -16.50
CA ASN A 40 -17.77 -18.69 -15.17
C ASN A 40 -16.41 -18.03 -14.85
N ASN A 41 -15.37 -18.38 -15.61
CA ASN A 41 -13.99 -17.95 -15.36
C ASN A 41 -13.65 -16.51 -15.86
N PRO A 42 -14.30 -15.95 -16.89
CA PRO A 42 -14.14 -14.53 -17.24
C PRO A 42 -14.80 -13.61 -16.21
N ILE A 43 -16.01 -13.95 -15.75
CA ILE A 43 -16.80 -13.15 -14.81
C ILE A 43 -16.10 -13.08 -13.44
N SER A 44 -15.54 -14.18 -12.95
CA SER A 44 -14.78 -14.20 -11.69
C SER A 44 -13.52 -13.33 -11.72
N VAL A 45 -12.78 -13.33 -12.84
CA VAL A 45 -11.59 -12.48 -13.00
C VAL A 45 -11.98 -11.01 -13.08
N LEU A 46 -13.06 -10.66 -13.79
CA LEU A 46 -13.56 -9.28 -13.82
C LEU A 46 -13.93 -8.79 -12.43
N LYS A 47 -14.63 -9.62 -11.64
CA LYS A 47 -14.98 -9.28 -10.27
C LYS A 47 -13.74 -9.10 -9.38
N LEU A 48 -12.76 -10.00 -9.48
CA LEU A 48 -11.52 -9.90 -8.71
C LEU A 48 -10.74 -8.61 -9.04
N LYS A 49 -10.69 -8.22 -10.33
CA LYS A 49 -10.06 -6.96 -10.73
C LYS A 49 -10.79 -5.75 -10.14
N GLU A 50 -12.12 -5.75 -10.19
CA GLU A 50 -12.95 -4.69 -9.62
C GLU A 50 -12.74 -4.57 -8.09
N ASP A 51 -12.79 -5.70 -7.37
CA ASP A 51 -12.57 -5.74 -5.92
C ASP A 51 -11.16 -5.24 -5.55
N THR A 52 -10.13 -5.60 -6.33
CA THR A 52 -8.75 -5.12 -6.15
C THR A 52 -8.62 -3.62 -6.39
N LEU A 53 -9.27 -3.08 -7.44
CA LEU A 53 -9.29 -1.64 -7.72
C LEU A 53 -9.96 -0.85 -6.60
N GLN A 54 -11.13 -1.31 -6.13
CA GLN A 54 -11.83 -0.68 -4.99
C GLN A 54 -10.97 -0.70 -3.71
N ARG A 55 -10.22 -1.79 -3.48
CA ARG A 55 -9.29 -1.85 -2.35
C ARG A 55 -8.15 -0.84 -2.48
N ILE A 56 -7.58 -0.68 -3.68
CA ILE A 56 -6.54 0.33 -3.96
C ILE A 56 -7.09 1.74 -3.71
N GLU A 57 -8.29 2.05 -4.19
CA GLU A 57 -8.94 3.35 -4.01
C GLU A 57 -9.08 3.70 -2.52
N ARG A 58 -9.67 2.80 -1.73
CA ARG A 58 -9.80 2.98 -0.27
C ARG A 58 -8.45 3.19 0.42
N LEU A 59 -7.42 2.41 0.07
CA LEU A 59 -6.09 2.56 0.65
C LEU A 59 -5.45 3.90 0.26
N ASN A 60 -5.71 4.39 -0.95
CA ASN A 60 -5.27 5.72 -1.38
C ASN A 60 -5.98 6.83 -0.60
N GLU A 61 -7.28 6.69 -0.31
CA GLU A 61 -8.02 7.64 0.53
C GLU A 61 -7.45 7.68 1.96
N GLU A 62 -7.21 6.52 2.59
CA GLU A 62 -6.56 6.44 3.90
C GLU A 62 -5.18 7.11 3.88
N ARG A 63 -4.40 6.88 2.81
CA ARG A 63 -3.10 7.51 2.60
C ARG A 63 -3.21 9.03 2.46
N MET A 64 -4.22 9.53 1.75
CA MET A 64 -4.50 10.95 1.63
C MET A 64 -4.85 11.56 2.99
N GLU A 65 -5.62 10.86 3.82
CA GLU A 65 -5.98 11.33 5.15
C GLU A 65 -4.77 11.45 6.06
N ILE A 66 -3.84 10.48 6.01
CA ILE A 66 -2.55 10.59 6.71
C ILE A 66 -1.77 11.82 6.21
N SER A 67 -1.75 12.07 4.90
CA SER A 67 -1.09 13.26 4.34
C SER A 67 -1.71 14.55 4.89
N ARG A 68 -3.04 14.66 4.89
CA ARG A 68 -3.76 15.83 5.41
C ARG A 68 -3.52 16.04 6.90
N LEU A 69 -3.48 14.96 7.69
CA LEU A 69 -3.15 15.03 9.10
C LEU A 69 -1.75 15.61 9.30
N ILE A 70 -0.75 15.08 8.58
CA ILE A 70 0.63 15.58 8.63
C ILE A 70 0.70 17.06 8.21
N ASP A 71 -0.08 17.49 7.22
CA ASP A 71 -0.10 18.87 6.74
C ASP A 71 -0.56 19.90 7.78
N LYS A 72 -1.20 19.45 8.87
CA LYS A 72 -1.55 20.32 10.00
C LYS A 72 -0.34 20.75 10.84
N LEU A 73 0.81 20.07 10.73
CA LEU A 73 2.02 20.44 11.47
C LEU A 73 2.64 21.73 10.93
N ALA A 74 2.88 22.71 11.80
CA ALA A 74 3.57 23.94 11.42
C ALA A 74 5.02 23.68 10.95
N ASN A 75 5.74 22.81 11.67
CA ASN A 75 7.16 22.56 11.43
C ASN A 75 7.40 21.71 10.16
N PRO A 76 8.09 22.24 9.12
CA PRO A 76 8.35 21.50 7.89
C PRO A 76 9.27 20.28 8.07
N LEU A 77 10.18 20.32 9.04
CA LEU A 77 11.07 19.19 9.31
C LEU A 77 10.29 18.02 9.93
N GLU A 78 9.38 18.32 10.85
CA GLU A 78 8.48 17.31 11.43
C GLU A 78 7.57 16.69 10.37
N ARG A 79 6.99 17.52 9.49
CA ARG A 79 6.24 17.04 8.32
C ARG A 79 7.05 16.09 7.47
N SER A 80 8.29 16.48 7.14
CA SER A 80 9.18 15.66 6.31
C SER A 80 9.49 14.33 6.97
N VAL A 81 9.85 14.31 8.25
CA VAL A 81 10.14 13.09 9.00
C VAL A 81 8.92 12.15 9.03
N LEU A 82 7.71 12.66 9.31
CA LEU A 82 6.51 11.82 9.29
C LEU A 82 6.19 11.28 7.89
N ARG A 83 6.32 12.09 6.83
CA ARG A 83 6.11 11.61 5.45
C ARG A 83 7.10 10.50 5.10
N LEU A 84 8.37 10.64 5.46
CA LEU A 84 9.38 9.60 5.19
C LEU A 84 9.05 8.28 5.90
N PHE A 85 8.62 8.32 7.16
CA PHE A 85 8.22 7.12 7.90
C PHE A 85 6.91 6.49 7.40
N TYR A 86 5.86 7.29 7.24
CA TYR A 86 4.50 6.77 7.11
C TYR A 86 3.97 6.77 5.67
N LEU A 87 4.45 7.70 4.83
CA LEU A 87 4.06 7.78 3.43
C LEU A 87 5.10 7.21 2.47
N ASN A 88 6.36 7.07 2.89
CA ASN A 88 7.44 6.47 2.09
C ASN A 88 7.97 5.16 2.71
N VAL A 89 7.54 4.80 3.92
CA VAL A 89 7.87 3.52 4.58
C VAL A 89 9.38 3.30 4.73
N LEU A 90 10.12 4.39 5.02
CA LEU A 90 11.54 4.33 5.30
C LEU A 90 11.82 3.92 6.75
N ASP A 91 12.90 3.18 6.97
CA ASP A 91 13.41 2.93 8.31
C ASP A 91 14.16 4.14 8.89
N ALA A 92 14.42 4.13 10.20
CA ALA A 92 15.03 5.26 10.89
C ALA A 92 16.46 5.60 10.41
N TRP A 93 17.20 4.63 9.86
CA TRP A 93 18.52 4.88 9.29
C TRP A 93 18.39 5.58 7.93
N GLN A 94 17.50 5.11 7.06
CA GLN A 94 17.22 5.76 5.78
C GLN A 94 16.68 7.18 5.96
N VAL A 95 15.82 7.41 6.95
CA VAL A 95 15.33 8.76 7.30
C VAL A 95 16.48 9.64 7.79
N ALA A 96 17.37 9.10 8.64
CA ALA A 96 18.52 9.82 9.19
C ALA A 96 19.47 10.29 8.08
N GLU A 97 19.76 9.41 7.11
CA GLU A 97 20.53 9.73 5.91
C GLU A 97 19.83 10.81 5.07
N ALA A 98 18.53 10.67 4.83
CA ALA A 98 17.77 11.61 3.99
C ALA A 98 17.69 13.05 4.55
N ILE A 99 17.76 13.22 5.87
CA ILE A 99 17.69 14.55 6.52
C ILE A 99 19.03 15.03 7.08
N ASP A 100 20.11 14.29 6.82
CA ASP A 100 21.47 14.55 7.34
C ASP A 100 21.50 14.74 8.87
N LYS A 101 20.98 13.75 9.61
CA LYS A 101 20.95 13.75 11.08
C LYS A 101 21.27 12.37 11.66
N SER A 102 21.54 12.34 12.97
CA SER A 102 21.65 11.07 13.69
C SER A 102 20.29 10.38 13.84
N LYS A 103 20.30 9.05 13.98
CA LYS A 103 19.08 8.26 14.29
C LYS A 103 18.38 8.75 15.55
N THR A 104 19.14 9.14 16.57
CA THR A 104 18.58 9.69 17.82
C THR A 104 17.79 10.97 17.56
N ALA A 105 18.32 11.88 16.74
CA ALA A 105 17.62 13.10 16.36
C ALA A 105 16.33 12.80 15.57
N VAL A 106 16.35 11.81 14.67
CA VAL A 106 15.15 11.36 13.95
C VAL A 106 14.05 10.91 14.90
N TYR A 107 14.36 10.08 15.91
CA TYR A 107 13.36 9.63 16.88
C TYR A 107 12.80 10.79 17.71
N ILE A 108 13.65 11.74 18.14
CA ILE A 108 13.21 12.92 18.89
C ILE A 108 12.28 13.78 18.03
N ILE A 109 12.63 14.04 16.78
CA ILE A 109 11.79 14.83 15.86
C ILE A 109 10.46 14.13 15.62
N ARG A 110 10.48 12.81 15.37
CA ARG A 110 9.26 12.02 15.18
C ARG A 110 8.35 12.08 16.41
N GLN A 111 8.92 11.92 17.61
CA GLN A 111 8.16 11.97 18.86
C GLN A 111 7.49 13.33 19.04
N LYS A 112 8.24 14.43 18.87
CA LYS A 112 7.69 15.79 18.95
C LYS A 112 6.62 16.05 17.91
N ALA A 113 6.82 15.58 16.68
CA ALA A 113 5.83 15.70 15.61
C ALA A 113 4.50 15.03 15.98
N ILE A 114 4.54 13.85 16.59
CA ILE A 114 3.35 13.14 17.05
C ILE A 114 2.67 13.89 18.21
N GLU A 115 3.45 14.40 19.17
CA GLU A 115 2.94 15.20 20.28
C GLU A 115 2.27 16.49 19.78
N HIS A 116 2.89 17.19 18.83
CA HIS A 116 2.31 18.37 18.21
C HIS A 116 1.01 18.04 17.47
N LEU A 117 0.94 16.93 16.71
CA LEU A 117 -0.30 16.50 16.06
C LEU A 117 -1.43 16.22 17.06
N ALA A 118 -1.10 15.62 18.21
CA ALA A 118 -2.08 15.35 19.26
C ALA A 118 -2.65 16.64 19.89
N ASN A 119 -1.86 17.72 19.88
CA ASN A 119 -2.26 19.02 20.42
C ASN A 119 -2.92 19.96 19.39
N VAL A 120 -3.05 19.53 18.13
CA VAL A 120 -3.74 20.29 17.06
C VAL A 120 -5.25 19.98 17.04
N GLY A 121 -5.74 19.15 17.98
CA GLY A 121 -7.15 18.78 18.16
C GLY A 121 -7.94 19.73 19.05
#